data_AF-A0A842HDL4-F1
#
_entry.id   AF-A0A842HDL4-F1
#
_cell.length_a   1.000
_cell.length_b   1.000
_cell.length_c   1.000
_cell.angle_alpha   90.00
_cell.angle_beta   90.00
_cell.angle_gamma   90.00
#
_symmetry.space_group_name_H-M   'P 1'
#
loop_
_entity.id
_entity.type
_entity.pdbx_description
1 polymer ?
#
loop_
_entity_poly.entity_id
_entity_poly.type
_entity_poly.pdbx_seq_one_letter_code
_entity_poly.pdbx_strand_id
1 'polypeptide(L)'
;MRVKTGSSQSNLFDILKHADSASQRKSSLDRLDVIDWETFRALLEERLSYGDQSKGGRIPWCPVLMLKVLVLQRFFDLSDQETEFQILDRFSFLRFVGLRPGDGSPDHATIWSFKERLGAEGMVAVFELFNEQLRTQGLIASCGKIIDASFIEAPKQRNRRHENEQIKRGEVPERIAKRPRRACQKDLDARWTQKNHVSYFGYKNHVKVDAASKFIETFTVTNAAVHDSQPVGKLLRESDREAVLWADSAYVGPFIAALLKGFAMLANICEKGTAARPLSREQKRANRQKSRIRSRVEHAFGRIAQFGGDRFRRIGQRRCRFETALTNLTYNLDRYAMFHARG
;
A
#
# COMPACT_ATOMS: atom_id res chain seq x y z
N MET A 1 -26.85 -43.87 2.71
CA MET A 1 -25.71 -43.20 2.06
C MET A 1 -24.59 -43.06 3.09
N ARG A 2 -23.40 -43.66 2.86
CA ARG A 2 -22.26 -43.50 3.79
C ARG A 2 -21.60 -42.16 3.50
N VAL A 3 -21.59 -41.28 4.49
CA VAL A 3 -20.92 -39.97 4.43
C VAL A 3 -19.72 -40.03 5.37
N LYS A 4 -18.58 -39.46 4.98
CA LYS A 4 -17.42 -39.35 5.85
C LYS A 4 -17.76 -38.41 7.01
N THR A 5 -17.68 -38.90 8.24
CA THR A 5 -17.80 -38.11 9.47
C THR A 5 -16.42 -37.84 10.06
N GLY A 6 -16.26 -36.75 10.82
CA GLY A 6 -15.01 -36.46 11.51
C GLY A 6 -14.73 -37.46 12.63
N SER A 7 -13.46 -37.80 12.84
CA SER A 7 -13.03 -38.60 14.01
C SER A 7 -13.13 -37.75 15.28
N SER A 8 -13.61 -38.35 16.37
CA SER A 8 -13.71 -37.70 17.69
C SER A 8 -12.37 -37.60 18.42
N GLN A 9 -11.34 -38.34 17.96
CA GLN A 9 -10.00 -38.34 18.54
C GLN A 9 -8.95 -38.25 17.42
N SER A 10 -7.85 -37.54 17.71
CA SER A 10 -6.66 -37.45 16.86
C SER A 10 -5.43 -37.79 17.70
N ASN A 11 -4.50 -38.56 17.13
CA ASN A 11 -3.21 -38.85 17.77
C ASN A 11 -2.10 -37.93 17.24
N LEU A 12 -0.94 -37.94 17.90
CA LEU A 12 0.21 -37.11 17.49
C LEU A 12 0.63 -37.34 16.03
N PHE A 13 0.62 -38.59 15.56
CA PHE A 13 1.01 -38.91 14.19
C PHE A 13 0.00 -38.42 13.16
N ASP A 14 -1.29 -38.36 13.50
CA ASP A 14 -2.32 -37.78 12.64
C ASP A 14 -2.09 -36.27 12.46
N ILE A 15 -1.72 -35.58 13.53
CA ILE A 15 -1.37 -34.15 13.50
C ILE A 15 -0.11 -33.92 12.65
N LEU A 16 0.94 -34.73 12.86
CA LEU A 16 2.17 -34.64 12.09
C LEU A 16 1.94 -34.93 10.60
N LYS A 17 1.17 -35.97 10.26
CA LYS A 17 0.79 -36.29 8.88
C LYS A 17 -0.04 -35.17 8.25
N HIS A 18 -0.93 -34.55 9.02
CA HIS A 18 -1.71 -33.41 8.53
C HIS A 18 -0.81 -32.19 8.26
N ALA A 19 0.11 -31.87 9.17
CA ALA A 19 1.08 -30.80 9.00
C ALA A 19 1.99 -31.04 7.78
N ASP A 20 2.49 -32.26 7.60
CA ASP A 20 3.29 -32.64 6.43
C ASP A 20 2.47 -32.51 5.13
N SER A 21 1.26 -33.06 5.10
CA SER A 21 0.33 -32.93 3.96
C SER A 21 0.01 -31.47 3.62
N ALA A 22 -0.15 -30.61 4.65
CA ALA A 22 -0.37 -29.18 4.47
C ALA A 22 0.90 -28.46 3.97
N SER A 23 2.09 -28.90 4.39
CA SER A 23 3.37 -28.34 3.97
C SER A 23 3.69 -28.61 2.50
N GLN A 24 3.26 -29.76 1.98
CA GLN A 24 3.44 -30.15 0.57
C GLN A 24 2.51 -29.39 -0.38
N ARG A 25 1.45 -28.77 0.14
CA ARG A 25 0.52 -27.97 -0.66
C ARG A 25 1.03 -26.55 -0.79
N LYS A 26 1.16 -26.11 -2.05
CA LYS A 26 1.53 -24.73 -2.36
C LYS A 26 0.49 -23.76 -1.82
N SER A 27 0.95 -22.82 -1.00
CA SER A 27 0.15 -21.70 -0.50
C SER A 27 0.28 -20.49 -1.43
N SER A 28 -0.63 -19.51 -1.28
CA SER A 28 -0.50 -18.23 -1.98
C SER A 28 0.71 -17.41 -1.53
N LEU A 29 1.29 -17.71 -0.36
CA LEU A 29 2.48 -17.05 0.18
C LEU A 29 3.78 -17.63 -0.39
N ASP A 30 3.80 -18.91 -0.75
CA ASP A 30 5.03 -19.60 -1.21
C ASP A 30 5.59 -18.96 -2.49
N ARG A 31 4.75 -18.27 -3.27
CA ARG A 31 5.24 -17.50 -4.44
C ARG A 31 6.15 -16.34 -4.06
N LEU A 32 6.07 -15.85 -2.82
CA LEU A 32 6.91 -14.77 -2.29
C LEU A 32 8.28 -15.29 -1.83
N ASP A 33 8.55 -16.59 -1.88
CA ASP A 33 9.85 -17.17 -1.51
C ASP A 33 10.97 -16.79 -2.50
N VAL A 34 10.61 -16.25 -3.67
CA VAL A 34 11.57 -15.68 -4.64
C VAL A 34 12.20 -14.36 -4.19
N ILE A 35 11.69 -13.77 -3.10
CA ILE A 35 12.18 -12.50 -2.56
C ILE A 35 13.32 -12.81 -1.59
N ASP A 36 14.47 -12.18 -1.81
CA ASP A 36 15.55 -12.17 -0.83
C ASP A 36 15.25 -11.15 0.28
N TRP A 37 14.60 -11.64 1.33
CA TRP A 37 14.18 -10.83 2.48
C TRP A 37 15.34 -10.27 3.30
N GLU A 38 16.53 -10.88 3.23
CA GLU A 38 17.70 -10.44 4.01
C GLU A 38 18.25 -9.11 3.50
N THR A 39 17.98 -8.77 2.25
CA THR A 39 18.31 -7.46 1.67
C THR A 39 17.73 -6.28 2.45
N PHE A 40 16.61 -6.46 3.15
CA PHE A 40 15.98 -5.42 3.97
C PHE A 40 16.62 -5.27 5.36
N ARG A 41 17.43 -6.24 5.82
CA ARG A 41 17.93 -6.28 7.20
C ARG A 41 18.65 -5.01 7.61
N ALA A 42 19.68 -4.63 6.86
CA ALA A 42 20.53 -3.49 7.21
C ALA A 42 19.71 -2.20 7.38
N LEU A 43 18.81 -1.95 6.44
CA LEU A 43 17.90 -0.79 6.51
C LEU A 43 16.96 -0.88 7.71
N LEU A 44 16.37 -2.05 7.98
CA LEU A 44 15.46 -2.22 9.10
C LEU A 44 16.17 -2.02 10.45
N GLU A 45 17.37 -2.59 10.62
CA GLU A 45 18.18 -2.46 11.83
C GLU A 45 18.57 -1.01 12.09
N GLU A 46 19.01 -0.28 11.05
CA GLU A 46 19.28 1.16 11.11
C GLU A 46 18.04 1.93 11.58
N ARG A 47 16.89 1.72 10.93
CA ARG A 47 15.66 2.49 11.21
C ARG A 47 15.01 2.16 12.54
N LEU A 48 15.13 0.92 13.00
CA LEU A 48 14.53 0.49 14.27
C LEU A 48 15.38 0.90 15.47
N SER A 49 16.69 1.11 15.27
CA SER A 49 17.62 1.59 16.29
C SER A 49 17.38 0.90 17.63
N TYR A 50 17.35 -0.43 17.64
CA TYR A 50 17.19 -1.18 18.88
C TYR A 50 18.36 -0.81 19.80
N GLY A 51 18.04 -0.19 20.94
CA GLY A 51 19.05 0.27 21.90
C GLY A 51 19.84 -0.88 22.51
N ASP A 52 20.89 -0.53 23.24
CA ASP A 52 21.74 -1.49 23.94
C ASP A 52 20.92 -2.39 24.88
N GLN A 53 20.94 -3.70 24.59
CA GLN A 53 20.20 -4.73 25.33
C GLN A 53 20.82 -5.02 26.70
N SER A 54 22.01 -4.46 27.00
CA SER A 54 22.70 -4.59 28.29
C SER A 54 21.87 -4.08 29.49
N LYS A 55 20.91 -3.18 29.25
CA LYS A 55 20.08 -2.55 30.29
C LYS A 55 18.83 -3.35 30.69
N GLY A 56 18.65 -4.54 30.13
CA GLY A 56 17.49 -5.41 30.38
C GLY A 56 16.23 -4.98 29.61
N GLY A 57 15.47 -5.96 29.13
CA GLY A 57 14.25 -5.76 28.34
C GLY A 57 13.85 -7.02 27.57
N ARG A 58 12.64 -7.05 27.00
CA ARG A 58 12.21 -8.14 26.12
C ARG A 58 13.07 -8.12 24.85
N ILE A 59 13.70 -9.26 24.54
CA ILE A 59 14.52 -9.41 23.33
C ILE A 59 13.65 -9.09 22.11
N PRO A 60 14.08 -8.16 21.24
CA PRO A 60 13.33 -7.81 20.05
C PRO A 60 13.31 -8.97 19.06
N TRP A 61 12.20 -9.10 18.34
CA TRP A 61 12.10 -10.03 17.22
C TRP A 61 13.02 -9.62 16.07
N CYS A 62 13.45 -10.61 15.28
CA CYS A 62 14.19 -10.37 14.04
C CYS A 62 13.44 -9.36 13.15
N PRO A 63 14.09 -8.27 12.69
CA PRO A 63 13.42 -7.24 11.89
C PRO A 63 12.84 -7.77 10.58
N VAL A 64 13.56 -8.68 9.93
CA VAL A 64 13.12 -9.33 8.68
C VAL A 64 11.87 -10.18 8.91
N LEU A 65 11.82 -10.91 10.03
CA LEU A 65 10.62 -11.65 10.44
C LEU A 65 9.44 -10.70 10.65
N MET A 66 9.66 -9.59 11.35
CA MET A 66 8.60 -8.60 11.57
C MET A 66 8.13 -7.93 10.27
N LEU A 67 9.02 -7.66 9.30
CA LEU A 67 8.62 -7.18 7.98
C LEU A 67 7.74 -8.21 7.26
N LYS A 68 8.11 -9.50 7.30
CA LYS A 68 7.26 -10.58 6.77
C LYS A 68 5.90 -10.62 7.45
N VAL A 69 5.83 -10.45 8.77
CA VAL A 69 4.55 -10.35 9.50
C VAL A 69 3.71 -9.18 8.99
N LEU A 70 4.30 -8.01 8.72
CA LEU A 70 3.57 -6.87 8.15
C LEU A 70 3.07 -7.14 6.73
N VAL A 71 3.88 -7.76 5.88
CA VAL A 71 3.48 -8.12 4.51
C VAL A 71 2.36 -9.15 4.56
N LEU A 72 2.47 -10.18 5.40
CA LEU A 72 1.42 -11.19 5.60
C LEU A 72 0.12 -10.55 6.07
N GLN A 73 0.20 -9.69 7.09
CA GLN A 73 -0.97 -8.97 7.59
C GLN A 73 -1.67 -8.19 6.48
N ARG A 74 -0.90 -7.46 5.67
CA ARG A 74 -1.45 -6.67 4.56
C ARG A 74 -2.00 -7.54 3.45
N PHE A 75 -1.31 -8.63 3.11
CA PHE A 75 -1.67 -9.55 2.04
C PHE A 75 -3.04 -10.22 2.27
N PHE A 76 -3.44 -10.39 3.54
CA PHE A 76 -4.73 -10.99 3.93
C PHE A 76 -5.72 -10.00 4.59
N ASP A 77 -5.45 -8.68 4.59
CA ASP A 77 -6.27 -7.64 5.25
C ASP A 77 -6.59 -7.96 6.74
N LEU A 78 -5.56 -8.38 7.50
CA LEU A 78 -5.71 -8.78 8.91
C LEU A 78 -5.51 -7.61 9.88
N SER A 79 -6.16 -7.69 11.04
CA SER A 79 -5.86 -6.83 12.20
C SER A 79 -4.61 -7.33 12.94
N ASP A 80 -4.07 -6.55 13.89
CA ASP A 80 -2.92 -6.99 14.71
C ASP A 80 -3.25 -8.25 15.52
N GLN A 81 -4.44 -8.30 16.14
CA GLN A 81 -4.92 -9.47 16.89
C GLN A 81 -5.18 -10.68 15.99
N GLU A 82 -5.78 -10.44 14.82
CA GLU A 82 -6.03 -11.52 13.86
C GLU A 82 -4.71 -12.05 13.29
N THR A 83 -3.71 -11.19 13.10
CA THR A 83 -2.37 -11.62 12.64
C THR A 83 -1.71 -12.53 13.66
N GLU A 84 -1.72 -12.15 14.94
CA GLU A 84 -1.23 -12.97 16.05
C GLU A 84 -1.93 -14.34 16.05
N PHE A 85 -3.27 -14.35 16.02
CA PHE A 85 -4.06 -15.58 16.02
C PHE A 85 -3.79 -16.45 14.78
N GLN A 86 -3.78 -15.88 13.59
CA GLN A 86 -3.59 -16.62 12.35
C GLN A 86 -2.17 -17.18 12.19
N ILE A 87 -1.16 -16.52 12.75
CA ILE A 87 0.19 -17.10 12.83
C ILE A 87 0.20 -18.32 13.75
N LEU A 88 -0.54 -18.31 14.87
CA LEU A 88 -0.64 -19.47 15.74
C LEU A 88 -1.45 -20.62 15.12
N ASP A 89 -2.48 -20.32 14.34
CA ASP A 89 -3.41 -21.29 13.77
C ASP A 89 -2.92 -21.93 12.46
N ARG A 90 -2.20 -21.19 11.61
CA ARG A 90 -1.88 -21.62 10.24
C ARG A 90 -0.40 -21.94 10.04
N PHE A 91 -0.12 -23.21 9.71
CA PHE A 91 1.24 -23.66 9.35
C PHE A 91 1.84 -22.92 8.14
N SER A 92 1.02 -22.53 7.15
CA SER A 92 1.52 -21.74 6.01
C SER A 92 2.00 -20.35 6.42
N PHE A 93 1.39 -19.77 7.47
CA PHE A 93 1.75 -18.45 7.98
C PHE A 93 3.05 -18.56 8.78
N LEU A 94 3.15 -19.55 9.69
CA LEU A 94 4.39 -19.86 10.42
C LEU A 94 5.56 -20.05 9.47
N ARG A 95 5.39 -20.91 8.46
CA ARG A 95 6.43 -21.20 7.47
C ARG A 95 6.89 -19.92 6.75
N PHE A 96 5.94 -19.12 6.28
CA PHE A 96 6.27 -17.88 5.56
C PHE A 96 7.10 -16.91 6.42
N VAL A 97 6.68 -16.68 7.67
CA VAL A 97 7.41 -15.78 8.60
C VAL A 97 8.75 -16.37 9.06
N GLY A 98 8.95 -17.67 8.90
CA GLY A 98 10.17 -18.38 9.28
C GLY A 98 10.14 -18.96 10.70
N LEU A 99 8.95 -19.15 11.27
CA LEU A 99 8.74 -19.79 12.58
C LEU A 99 8.38 -21.26 12.42
N ARG A 100 8.64 -22.04 13.47
CA ARG A 100 8.32 -23.45 13.58
C ARG A 100 7.22 -23.68 14.63
N PRO A 101 6.48 -24.79 14.55
CA PRO A 101 5.55 -25.16 15.61
C PRO A 101 6.29 -25.29 16.96
N GLY A 102 5.83 -24.58 17.97
CA GLY A 102 6.46 -24.51 19.29
C GLY A 102 7.31 -23.25 19.53
N ASP A 103 7.67 -22.51 18.48
CA ASP A 103 8.25 -21.17 18.64
C ASP A 103 7.21 -20.19 19.19
N GLY A 104 7.68 -19.12 19.85
CA GLY A 104 6.81 -17.99 20.17
C GLY A 104 6.33 -17.26 18.91
N SER A 105 5.20 -16.57 19.01
CA SER A 105 4.70 -15.68 17.96
C SER A 105 4.73 -14.21 18.43
N PRO A 106 5.03 -13.23 17.55
CA PRO A 106 4.86 -11.82 17.88
C PRO A 106 3.40 -11.52 18.23
N ASP A 107 3.18 -11.04 19.46
CA ASP A 107 1.85 -10.60 19.90
C ASP A 107 1.41 -9.30 19.20
N HIS A 108 0.11 -8.99 19.23
CA HIS A 108 -0.46 -7.80 18.59
C HIS A 108 0.19 -6.49 19.07
N ALA A 109 0.61 -6.41 20.34
CA ALA A 109 1.27 -5.24 20.90
C ALA A 109 2.68 -5.06 20.31
N THR A 110 3.39 -6.16 20.09
CA THR A 110 4.70 -6.20 19.42
C THR A 110 4.58 -5.76 17.97
N ILE A 111 3.58 -6.27 17.25
CA ILE A 111 3.30 -5.86 15.85
C ILE A 111 3.01 -4.36 15.80
N TRP A 112 2.16 -3.85 16.71
CA TRP A 112 1.85 -2.43 16.80
C TRP A 112 3.10 -1.59 17.10
N SER A 113 3.89 -1.98 18.10
CA SER A 113 5.11 -1.26 18.50
C SER A 113 6.14 -1.19 17.37
N PHE A 114 6.30 -2.29 16.62
CA PHE A 114 7.19 -2.34 15.46
C PHE A 114 6.81 -1.32 14.39
N LYS A 115 5.51 -1.20 14.07
CA LYS A 115 5.02 -0.23 13.08
C LYS A 115 5.24 1.21 13.52
N GLU A 116 4.96 1.52 14.78
CA GLU A 116 5.15 2.87 15.31
C GLU A 116 6.64 3.26 15.35
N ARG A 117 7.51 2.29 15.65
CA ARG A 117 8.97 2.47 15.67
C ARG A 117 9.54 2.66 14.27
N LEU A 118 9.19 1.79 13.33
CA LEU A 118 9.64 1.91 11.93
C LEU A 118 9.13 3.22 11.31
N GLY A 119 7.87 3.57 11.60
CA GLY A 119 7.26 4.82 11.17
C GLY A 119 7.13 4.96 9.65
N ALA A 120 6.43 6.02 9.22
CA ALA A 120 6.12 6.23 7.80
C ALA A 120 7.39 6.32 6.92
N GLU A 121 8.42 7.04 7.37
CA GLU A 121 9.65 7.20 6.59
C GLU A 121 10.45 5.89 6.51
N GLY A 122 10.47 5.06 7.56
CA GLY A 122 11.12 3.76 7.51
C GLY A 122 10.43 2.83 6.52
N MET A 123 9.09 2.78 6.53
CA MET A 123 8.34 1.96 5.57
C MET A 123 8.46 2.48 4.12
N VAL A 124 8.51 3.80 3.92
CA VAL A 124 8.81 4.40 2.62
C VAL A 124 10.21 4.00 2.15
N ALA A 125 11.21 4.04 3.04
CA ALA A 125 12.58 3.62 2.69
C ALA A 125 12.65 2.14 2.28
N VAL A 126 11.91 1.25 2.96
CA VAL A 126 11.82 -0.18 2.59
C VAL A 126 11.18 -0.33 1.21
N PHE A 127 10.13 0.42 0.90
CA PHE A 127 9.53 0.47 -0.43
C PHE A 127 10.52 0.94 -1.50
N GLU A 128 11.27 2.00 -1.22
CA GLU A 128 12.27 2.53 -2.17
C GLU A 128 13.42 1.56 -2.41
N LEU A 129 13.89 0.87 -1.36
CA LEU A 129 14.95 -0.14 -1.47
C LEU A 129 14.52 -1.28 -2.40
N PHE A 130 13.29 -1.78 -2.27
CA PHE A 130 12.79 -2.80 -3.19
C PHE A 130 12.69 -2.28 -4.62
N ASN A 131 12.25 -1.04 -4.81
CA ASN A 131 12.18 -0.43 -6.14
C ASN A 131 13.56 -0.23 -6.78
N GLU A 132 14.60 0.02 -5.99
CA GLU A 132 15.98 0.07 -6.48
C GLU A 132 16.46 -1.30 -6.98
N GLN A 133 16.12 -2.38 -6.27
CA GLN A 133 16.39 -3.75 -6.73
C GLN A 133 15.68 -4.04 -8.06
N LEU A 134 14.41 -3.68 -8.18
CA LEU A 134 13.65 -3.85 -9.43
C LEU A 134 14.28 -3.07 -10.60
N ARG A 135 14.84 -1.88 -10.36
CA ARG A 135 15.58 -1.11 -11.38
C ARG A 135 16.89 -1.80 -11.77
N THR A 136 17.64 -2.28 -10.78
CA THR A 136 18.93 -2.96 -11.00
C THR A 136 18.75 -4.23 -11.84
N GLN A 137 17.62 -4.93 -11.67
CA GLN A 137 17.25 -6.10 -12.48
C GLN A 137 16.62 -5.74 -13.84
N GLY A 138 16.46 -4.46 -14.17
CA GLY A 138 15.84 -4.01 -15.42
C GLY A 138 14.33 -4.26 -15.52
N LEU A 139 13.66 -4.57 -14.42
CA LEU A 139 12.22 -4.85 -14.39
C LEU A 139 11.35 -3.59 -14.44
N ILE A 140 11.90 -2.44 -14.09
CA ILE A 140 11.26 -1.13 -14.25
C ILE A 140 11.90 -0.44 -15.46
N ALA A 141 11.13 -0.30 -16.54
CA ALA A 141 11.58 0.42 -17.72
C ALA A 141 11.32 1.94 -17.58
N SER A 142 12.22 2.77 -18.10
CA SER A 142 12.05 4.23 -18.04
C SER A 142 11.08 4.78 -19.10
N CYS A 143 10.65 3.99 -20.08
CA CYS A 143 10.03 4.53 -21.30
C CYS A 143 8.56 4.98 -21.17
N GLY A 144 7.79 4.46 -20.21
CA GLY A 144 6.37 4.82 -20.08
C GLY A 144 5.89 4.86 -18.64
N LYS A 145 5.34 6.01 -18.22
CA LYS A 145 4.88 6.26 -16.85
C LYS A 145 3.38 6.51 -16.84
N ILE A 146 2.65 5.86 -15.95
CA ILE A 146 1.22 6.11 -15.72
C ILE A 146 1.08 6.80 -14.36
N ILE A 147 0.40 7.94 -14.32
CA ILE A 147 0.06 8.59 -13.04
C ILE A 147 -1.46 8.51 -12.84
N ASP A 148 -1.85 8.03 -11.67
CA ASP A 148 -3.25 7.98 -11.25
C ASP A 148 -3.38 8.00 -9.73
N ALA A 149 -4.60 8.22 -9.23
CA ALA A 149 -4.89 8.26 -7.80
C ALA A 149 -6.09 7.40 -7.42
N SER A 150 -5.95 6.63 -6.34
CA SER A 150 -7.06 5.88 -5.74
C SER A 150 -7.46 6.47 -4.38
N PHE A 151 -8.73 6.40 -4.04
CA PHE A 151 -9.20 6.80 -2.72
C PHE A 151 -8.79 5.79 -1.65
N ILE A 152 -8.56 6.29 -0.44
CA ILE A 152 -8.41 5.51 0.77
C ILE A 152 -9.49 6.02 1.74
N GLU A 153 -10.54 5.23 1.95
CA GLU A 153 -11.67 5.60 2.80
C GLU A 153 -11.34 5.42 4.28
N ALA A 154 -11.52 6.49 5.06
CA ALA A 154 -11.40 6.48 6.50
C ALA A 154 -12.80 6.48 7.14
N PRO A 155 -12.96 5.99 8.40
CA PRO A 155 -14.21 6.06 9.13
C PRO A 155 -14.77 7.49 9.18
N LYS A 156 -16.01 7.65 8.68
CA LYS A 156 -16.71 8.94 8.62
C LYS A 156 -16.89 9.53 10.02
N GLN A 157 -16.34 10.72 10.22
CA GLN A 157 -16.38 11.41 11.50
C GLN A 157 -17.67 12.23 11.66
N ARG A 158 -18.39 12.02 12.78
CA ARG A 158 -19.55 12.86 13.13
C ARG A 158 -19.07 14.18 13.76
N ASN A 159 -19.09 15.24 12.96
CA ASN A 159 -18.72 16.61 13.32
C ASN A 159 -19.81 17.59 12.82
N ARG A 160 -19.95 18.74 13.48
CA ARG A 160 -20.84 19.82 13.03
C ARG A 160 -20.24 20.55 11.82
N ARG A 161 -21.06 21.26 11.04
CA ARG A 161 -20.59 21.98 9.83
C ARG A 161 -19.49 23.01 10.12
N HIS A 162 -19.68 23.87 11.11
CA HIS A 162 -18.66 24.86 11.52
C HIS A 162 -17.37 24.19 12.03
N GLU A 163 -17.46 23.04 12.69
CA GLU A 163 -16.28 22.27 13.12
C GLU A 163 -15.50 21.75 11.90
N ASN A 164 -16.20 21.31 10.85
CA ASN A 164 -15.54 20.91 9.60
C ASN A 164 -14.85 22.07 8.90
N GLU A 165 -15.39 23.29 8.98
CA GLU A 165 -14.74 24.49 8.45
C GLU A 165 -13.48 24.86 9.22
N GLN A 166 -13.51 24.78 10.54
CA GLN A 166 -12.32 24.95 11.40
C GLN A 166 -11.24 23.92 11.05
N ILE A 167 -11.62 22.63 10.96
CA ILE A 167 -10.69 21.56 10.58
C ILE A 167 -10.10 21.81 9.18
N LYS A 168 -10.89 22.31 8.22
CA LYS A 168 -10.37 22.68 6.89
C LYS A 168 -9.31 23.78 6.95
N ARG A 169 -9.39 24.70 7.91
CA ARG A 169 -8.37 25.73 8.18
C ARG A 169 -7.18 25.23 9.00
N GLY A 170 -7.20 23.97 9.44
CA GLY A 170 -6.15 23.40 10.30
C GLY A 170 -6.34 23.67 11.79
N GLU A 171 -7.49 24.22 12.19
CA GLU A 171 -7.82 24.50 13.58
C GLU A 171 -8.44 23.25 14.25
N VAL A 172 -8.16 23.06 15.54
CA VAL A 172 -8.82 22.03 16.36
C VAL A 172 -10.08 22.62 17.00
N PRO A 173 -11.28 22.11 16.71
CA PRO A 173 -12.50 22.63 17.31
C PRO A 173 -12.49 22.56 18.84
N GLU A 174 -12.94 23.62 19.50
CA GLU A 174 -12.89 23.76 20.97
C GLU A 174 -13.57 22.59 21.70
N ARG A 175 -14.70 22.09 21.17
CA ARG A 175 -15.41 20.92 21.75
C ARG A 175 -14.55 19.65 21.72
N ILE A 176 -13.70 19.51 20.71
CA ILE A 176 -12.75 18.40 20.58
C ILE A 176 -11.57 18.64 21.52
N ALA A 177 -11.00 19.86 21.52
CA ALA A 177 -9.87 20.24 22.37
C ALA A 177 -10.16 20.07 23.87
N LYS A 178 -11.37 20.45 24.33
CA LYS A 178 -11.83 20.28 25.73
C LYS A 178 -11.90 18.82 26.20
N ARG A 179 -11.79 17.84 25.30
CA ARG A 179 -11.92 16.41 25.61
C ARG A 179 -10.76 15.61 25.00
N PRO A 180 -9.58 15.57 25.64
CA PRO A 180 -8.36 14.99 25.05
C PRO A 180 -8.53 13.52 24.65
N ARG A 181 -9.25 12.72 25.46
CA ARG A 181 -9.56 11.31 25.14
C ARG A 181 -10.44 11.14 23.89
N ARG A 182 -11.28 12.13 23.56
CA ARG A 182 -12.06 12.12 22.31
C ARG A 182 -11.24 12.68 21.16
N ALA A 183 -10.37 13.66 21.41
CA ALA A 183 -9.50 14.25 20.41
C ALA A 183 -8.57 13.21 19.78
N CYS A 184 -7.99 12.30 20.56
CA CYS A 184 -7.13 11.23 20.02
C CYS A 184 -7.86 10.22 19.13
N GLN A 185 -9.19 10.18 19.17
CA GLN A 185 -10.05 9.33 18.34
C GLN A 185 -10.58 10.07 17.08
N LYS A 186 -10.20 11.33 16.89
CA LYS A 186 -10.62 12.16 15.76
C LYS A 186 -9.50 12.26 14.72
N ASP A 187 -9.82 11.87 13.49
CA ASP A 187 -8.97 12.17 12.35
C ASP A 187 -9.21 13.61 11.89
N LEU A 188 -8.24 14.47 12.19
CA LEU A 188 -8.24 15.89 11.82
C LEU A 188 -7.48 16.15 10.51
N ASP A 189 -6.90 15.12 9.89
CA ASP A 189 -6.13 15.23 8.64
C ASP A 189 -6.97 14.79 7.43
N ALA A 190 -7.87 13.82 7.61
CA ALA A 190 -8.79 13.35 6.59
C ALA A 190 -9.75 14.46 6.12
N ARG A 191 -10.07 14.48 4.82
CA ARG A 191 -10.98 15.47 4.23
C ARG A 191 -12.07 14.81 3.40
N TRP A 192 -13.17 15.54 3.20
CA TRP A 192 -14.27 15.16 2.33
C TRP A 192 -13.98 15.57 0.89
N THR A 193 -14.41 14.77 -0.06
CA THR A 193 -14.48 15.13 -1.48
C THR A 193 -15.68 14.44 -2.14
N GLN A 194 -16.06 14.90 -3.34
CA GLN A 194 -17.14 14.33 -4.11
C GLN A 194 -16.65 13.99 -5.52
N LYS A 195 -16.86 12.74 -5.95
CA LYS A 195 -16.58 12.27 -7.31
C LYS A 195 -17.80 11.53 -7.83
N ASN A 196 -18.31 11.92 -9.00
CA ASN A 196 -19.50 11.32 -9.63
C ASN A 196 -20.71 11.23 -8.68
N HIS A 197 -21.02 12.32 -7.97
CA HIS A 197 -22.07 12.41 -6.95
C HIS A 197 -21.86 11.56 -5.68
N VAL A 198 -20.84 10.70 -5.63
CA VAL A 198 -20.48 9.92 -4.45
C VAL A 198 -19.50 10.71 -3.58
N SER A 199 -19.76 10.75 -2.27
CA SER A 199 -18.92 11.44 -1.29
C SER A 199 -17.93 10.48 -0.63
N TYR A 200 -16.65 10.83 -0.69
CA TYR A 200 -15.55 10.09 -0.09
C TYR A 200 -14.97 10.89 1.08
N PHE A 201 -14.62 10.19 2.16
CA PHE A 201 -13.93 10.77 3.32
C PHE A 201 -12.66 9.99 3.60
N GLY A 202 -11.52 10.69 3.65
CA GLY A 202 -10.23 10.05 3.92
C GLY A 202 -9.10 10.69 3.15
N TYR A 203 -8.34 9.84 2.45
CA TYR A 203 -7.08 10.16 1.78
C TYR A 203 -7.08 9.69 0.32
N LYS A 204 -5.99 9.96 -0.39
CA LYS A 204 -5.68 9.47 -1.73
C LYS A 204 -4.28 8.88 -1.76
N ASN A 205 -4.15 7.72 -2.41
CA ASN A 205 -2.87 7.16 -2.85
C ASN A 205 -2.62 7.62 -4.28
N HIS A 206 -1.75 8.60 -4.47
CA HIS A 206 -1.29 8.99 -5.81
C HIS A 206 -0.08 8.13 -6.14
N VAL A 207 -0.09 7.44 -7.28
CA VAL A 207 0.97 6.52 -7.68
C VAL A 207 1.49 6.86 -9.07
N LYS A 208 2.79 6.64 -9.27
CA LYS A 208 3.40 6.51 -10.59
C LYS A 208 3.72 5.05 -10.83
N VAL A 209 3.22 4.50 -11.92
CA VAL A 209 3.35 3.09 -12.29
C VAL A 209 4.10 2.98 -13.61
N ASP A 210 5.03 2.03 -13.70
CA ASP A 210 5.65 1.70 -14.97
C ASP A 210 4.63 1.05 -15.91
N ALA A 211 4.45 1.63 -17.09
CA ALA A 211 3.47 1.17 -18.06
C ALA A 211 3.77 -0.25 -18.53
N ALA A 212 5.03 -0.66 -18.63
CA ALA A 212 5.41 -1.97 -19.15
C ALA A 212 5.24 -3.08 -18.09
N SER A 213 5.81 -2.91 -16.92
CA SER A 213 5.85 -3.94 -15.87
C SER A 213 4.63 -3.93 -14.93
N LYS A 214 3.99 -2.75 -14.79
CA LYS A 214 2.96 -2.42 -13.79
C LYS A 214 3.50 -2.27 -12.36
N PHE A 215 4.80 -2.18 -12.13
CA PHE A 215 5.33 -1.87 -10.80
C PHE A 215 5.03 -0.43 -10.40
N ILE A 216 4.72 -0.21 -9.12
CA ILE A 216 4.58 1.13 -8.55
C ILE A 216 5.98 1.67 -8.27
N GLU A 217 6.36 2.75 -8.94
CA GLU A 217 7.69 3.34 -8.82
C GLU A 217 7.79 4.38 -7.71
N THR A 218 6.75 5.21 -7.59
CA THR A 218 6.66 6.27 -6.59
C THR A 218 5.22 6.43 -6.15
N PHE A 219 5.03 6.95 -4.94
CA PHE A 219 3.71 7.29 -4.45
C PHE A 219 3.75 8.49 -3.51
N THR A 220 2.60 9.13 -3.32
CA THR A 220 2.41 10.15 -2.28
C THR A 220 0.99 10.08 -1.74
N VAL A 221 0.83 10.40 -0.46
CA VAL A 221 -0.47 10.38 0.22
C VAL A 221 -0.91 11.79 0.54
N THR A 222 -2.13 12.13 0.13
CA THR A 222 -2.78 13.40 0.49
C THR A 222 -4.13 13.15 1.11
N ASN A 223 -4.73 14.15 1.76
CA ASN A 223 -6.16 14.08 2.07
C ASN A 223 -6.99 14.00 0.77
N ALA A 224 -8.23 13.52 0.88
CA ALA A 224 -9.06 13.25 -0.29
C ALA A 224 -9.53 14.51 -1.06
N ALA A 225 -9.46 15.69 -0.44
CA ALA A 225 -9.86 16.94 -1.09
C ALA A 225 -8.82 17.46 -2.10
N VAL A 226 -7.55 17.07 -1.96
CA VAL A 226 -6.49 17.50 -2.88
C VAL A 226 -6.79 16.98 -4.30
N HIS A 227 -6.69 17.88 -5.27
CA HIS A 227 -6.88 17.56 -6.69
C HIS A 227 -5.72 16.69 -7.20
N ASP A 228 -6.02 15.72 -8.07
CA ASP A 228 -5.10 14.65 -8.48
C ASP A 228 -3.85 15.19 -9.19
N SER A 229 -3.96 16.33 -9.89
CA SER A 229 -2.82 16.95 -10.56
C SER A 229 -1.80 17.64 -9.63
N GLN A 230 -2.17 18.01 -8.40
CA GLN A 230 -1.24 18.77 -7.56
C GLN A 230 0.00 17.97 -7.11
N PRO A 231 -0.10 16.70 -6.72
CA PRO A 231 1.04 15.96 -6.20
C PRO A 231 1.98 15.40 -7.27
N VAL A 232 1.73 15.65 -8.57
CA VAL A 232 2.52 15.09 -9.69
C VAL A 232 4.01 15.38 -9.56
N GLY A 233 4.39 16.57 -9.09
CA GLY A 233 5.79 16.93 -8.90
C GLY A 233 6.50 16.09 -7.82
N LYS A 234 5.77 15.47 -6.90
CA LYS A 234 6.33 14.55 -5.90
C LYS A 234 6.47 13.11 -6.43
N LEU A 235 5.83 12.82 -7.56
CA LEU A 235 5.85 11.49 -8.18
C LEU A 235 6.96 11.35 -9.21
N LEU A 236 7.27 12.43 -9.93
CA LEU A 236 8.29 12.44 -10.95
C LEU A 236 9.70 12.56 -10.34
N ARG A 237 10.66 11.93 -11.00
CA ARG A 237 12.10 11.88 -10.67
C ARG A 237 12.89 12.25 -11.91
N GLU A 238 14.15 12.66 -11.73
CA GLU A 238 15.06 12.95 -12.86
C GLU A 238 15.20 11.76 -13.82
N SER A 239 15.08 10.53 -13.31
CA SER A 239 15.07 9.30 -14.14
C SER A 239 13.88 9.19 -15.10
N ASP A 240 12.85 10.03 -14.98
CA ASP A 240 11.69 10.06 -15.86
C ASP A 240 11.84 11.07 -17.01
N ARG A 241 12.99 11.75 -17.11
CA ARG A 241 13.28 12.69 -18.19
C ARG A 241 13.12 11.99 -19.54
N GLU A 242 12.51 12.68 -20.49
CA GLU A 242 12.20 12.18 -21.85
C GLU A 242 11.23 10.99 -21.92
N ALA A 243 10.67 10.54 -20.79
CA ALA A 243 9.71 9.45 -20.78
C ALA A 243 8.32 9.89 -21.29
N VAL A 244 7.51 8.90 -21.67
CA VAL A 244 6.11 9.13 -22.05
C VAL A 244 5.22 9.10 -20.81
N LEU A 245 4.47 10.17 -20.55
CA LEU A 245 3.49 10.22 -19.46
C LEU A 245 2.08 9.89 -19.98
N TRP A 246 1.43 8.90 -19.37
CA TRP A 246 0.03 8.56 -19.57
C TRP A 246 -0.79 8.98 -18.35
N ALA A 247 -1.77 9.86 -18.54
CA ALA A 247 -2.57 10.36 -17.43
C ALA A 247 -4.01 10.69 -17.85
N ASP A 248 -4.89 10.80 -16.86
CA ASP A 248 -6.28 11.19 -17.07
C ASP A 248 -6.42 12.68 -17.44
N SER A 249 -7.61 13.08 -17.85
CA SER A 249 -7.86 14.47 -18.25
C SER A 249 -7.82 15.50 -17.12
N ALA A 250 -7.81 15.07 -15.85
CA ALA A 250 -7.62 15.95 -14.70
C ALA A 250 -6.15 16.37 -14.54
N TYR A 251 -5.19 15.64 -15.13
CA TYR A 251 -3.78 16.01 -15.15
C TYR A 251 -3.43 17.05 -16.22
N VAL A 252 -4.24 18.11 -16.33
CA VAL A 252 -4.00 19.25 -17.24
C VAL A 252 -3.88 20.55 -16.45
N GLY A 253 -3.09 21.49 -16.96
CA GLY A 253 -2.97 22.84 -16.40
C GLY A 253 -1.56 23.45 -16.55
N PRO A 254 -1.38 24.74 -16.25
CA PRO A 254 -0.11 25.45 -16.43
C PRO A 254 1.04 24.82 -15.65
N PHE A 255 0.78 24.41 -14.41
CA PHE A 255 1.76 23.72 -13.56
C PHE A 255 2.23 22.41 -14.19
N ILE A 256 1.31 21.57 -14.65
CA ILE A 256 1.65 20.30 -15.30
C ILE A 256 2.39 20.54 -16.61
N ALA A 257 1.93 21.48 -17.44
CA ALA A 257 2.60 21.81 -18.69
C ALA A 257 4.05 22.27 -18.48
N ALA A 258 4.29 23.14 -17.49
CA ALA A 258 5.64 23.59 -17.12
C ALA A 258 6.49 22.42 -16.63
N LEU A 259 5.92 21.53 -15.82
CA LEU A 259 6.60 20.38 -15.28
C LEU A 259 7.00 19.37 -16.37
N LEU A 260 6.06 19.00 -17.26
CA LEU A 260 6.36 18.10 -18.38
C LEU A 260 7.37 18.68 -19.35
N LYS A 261 7.34 20.00 -19.58
CA LYS A 261 8.37 20.69 -20.36
C LYS A 261 9.75 20.61 -19.68
N GLY A 262 9.81 20.81 -18.36
CA GLY A 262 11.06 20.71 -17.59
C GLY A 262 11.71 19.32 -17.63
N PHE A 263 10.89 18.26 -17.63
CA PHE A 263 11.33 16.88 -17.79
C PHE A 263 11.43 16.42 -19.26
N ALA A 264 11.17 17.30 -20.24
CA ALA A 264 11.11 16.94 -21.67
C ALA A 264 10.20 15.72 -21.97
N MET A 265 9.14 15.52 -21.19
CA MET A 265 8.27 14.34 -21.30
C MET A 265 7.25 14.48 -22.43
N LEU A 266 6.96 13.37 -23.10
CA LEU A 266 5.86 13.30 -24.06
C LEU A 266 4.53 13.09 -23.31
N ALA A 267 3.65 14.08 -23.38
CA ALA A 267 2.38 14.09 -22.65
C ALA A 267 1.24 13.37 -23.40
N ASN A 268 0.94 12.13 -23.02
CA ASN A 268 -0.24 11.38 -23.47
C ASN A 268 -1.40 11.49 -22.47
N ILE A 269 -1.89 12.71 -22.30
CA ILE A 269 -3.03 13.03 -21.43
C ILE A 269 -4.34 12.89 -22.21
N CYS A 270 -5.36 12.25 -21.61
CA CYS A 270 -6.68 12.15 -22.20
C CYS A 270 -7.34 13.53 -22.34
N GLU A 271 -7.99 13.78 -23.48
CA GLU A 271 -8.73 15.03 -23.72
C GLU A 271 -10.13 14.95 -23.11
N LYS A 272 -10.62 16.07 -22.56
CA LYS A 272 -11.96 16.18 -21.98
C LYS A 272 -12.86 17.02 -22.88
N GLY A 273 -13.99 16.45 -23.29
CA GLY A 273 -15.05 17.22 -23.94
C GLY A 273 -15.80 18.10 -22.93
N THR A 274 -16.30 19.24 -23.40
CA THR A 274 -17.23 20.09 -22.64
C THR A 274 -18.62 20.02 -23.26
N ALA A 275 -19.65 20.47 -22.55
CA ALA A 275 -21.02 20.51 -23.09
C ALA A 275 -21.09 21.31 -24.41
N ALA A 276 -20.30 22.39 -24.52
CA ALA A 276 -20.23 23.24 -25.71
C ALA A 276 -19.31 22.67 -26.80
N ARG A 277 -18.29 21.88 -26.45
CA ARG A 277 -17.34 21.27 -27.38
C ARG A 277 -17.18 19.78 -27.07
N PRO A 278 -18.06 18.91 -27.63
CA PRO A 278 -17.92 17.48 -27.48
C PRO A 278 -16.67 16.98 -28.22
N LEU A 279 -16.12 15.86 -27.77
CA LEU A 279 -14.96 15.24 -28.40
C LEU A 279 -15.28 14.81 -29.84
N SER A 280 -14.38 15.13 -30.77
CA SER A 280 -14.42 14.66 -32.15
C SER A 280 -14.25 13.13 -32.22
N ARG A 281 -14.59 12.52 -33.37
CA ARG A 281 -14.37 11.08 -33.58
C ARG A 281 -12.89 10.71 -33.46
N GLU A 282 -12.00 11.58 -33.92
CA GLU A 282 -10.54 11.39 -33.84
C GLU A 282 -10.04 11.48 -32.40
N GLN A 283 -10.47 12.49 -31.64
CA GLN A 283 -10.13 12.62 -30.22
C GLN A 283 -10.63 11.41 -29.41
N LYS A 284 -11.84 10.91 -29.71
CA LYS A 284 -12.36 9.68 -29.08
C LYS A 284 -11.49 8.46 -29.39
N ARG A 285 -11.02 8.32 -30.63
CA ARG A 285 -10.09 7.23 -31.02
C ARG A 285 -8.74 7.36 -30.31
N ALA A 286 -8.15 8.55 -30.27
CA ALA A 286 -6.91 8.83 -29.56
C ALA A 286 -7.04 8.55 -28.05
N ASN A 287 -8.11 9.04 -27.41
CA ASN A 287 -8.40 8.75 -26.00
C ASN A 287 -8.58 7.26 -25.73
N ARG A 288 -9.16 6.50 -26.66
CA ARG A 288 -9.29 5.04 -26.53
C ARG A 288 -7.93 4.35 -26.50
N GLN A 289 -6.98 4.80 -27.34
CA GLN A 289 -5.61 4.28 -27.33
C GLN A 289 -4.88 4.65 -26.03
N LYS A 290 -4.95 5.91 -25.59
CA LYS A 290 -4.38 6.39 -24.32
C LYS A 290 -4.95 5.62 -23.12
N SER A 291 -6.26 5.43 -23.10
CA SER A 291 -6.96 4.72 -22.02
C SER A 291 -6.59 3.24 -21.93
N ARG A 292 -6.28 2.58 -23.05
CA ARG A 292 -5.82 1.17 -23.06
C ARG A 292 -4.51 0.97 -22.32
N ILE A 293 -3.61 1.96 -22.36
CA ILE A 293 -2.35 1.92 -21.63
C ILE A 293 -2.58 2.34 -20.18
N ARG A 294 -3.34 3.41 -19.96
CA ARG A 294 -3.68 3.90 -18.62
C ARG A 294 -4.39 2.86 -17.77
N SER A 295 -5.33 2.08 -18.32
CA SER A 295 -6.09 1.06 -17.58
C SER A 295 -5.21 -0.02 -16.94
N ARG A 296 -3.92 -0.10 -17.29
CA ARG A 296 -2.98 -0.99 -16.61
C ARG A 296 -2.82 -0.65 -15.13
N VAL A 297 -2.96 0.63 -14.73
CA VAL A 297 -2.95 1.07 -13.33
C VAL A 297 -4.15 0.55 -12.54
N GLU A 298 -5.29 0.32 -13.19
CA GLU A 298 -6.49 -0.24 -12.55
C GLU A 298 -6.25 -1.67 -12.05
N HIS A 299 -5.35 -2.43 -12.69
CA HIS A 299 -4.93 -3.73 -12.14
C HIS A 299 -4.14 -3.58 -10.84
N ALA A 300 -3.31 -2.55 -10.73
CA ALA A 300 -2.58 -2.27 -9.49
C ALA A 300 -3.56 -1.89 -8.38
N PHE A 301 -4.47 -0.95 -8.65
CA PHE A 301 -5.49 -0.55 -7.68
C PHE A 301 -6.46 -1.68 -7.32
N GLY A 302 -6.86 -2.51 -8.28
CA GLY A 302 -7.71 -3.67 -8.02
C GLY A 302 -7.03 -4.67 -7.08
N ARG A 303 -5.72 -4.89 -7.24
CA ARG A 303 -4.95 -5.75 -6.34
C ARG A 303 -4.73 -5.11 -4.97
N ILE A 304 -4.46 -3.81 -4.92
CA ILE A 304 -4.39 -3.02 -3.68
C ILE A 304 -5.69 -3.10 -2.88
N ALA A 305 -6.85 -3.01 -3.55
CA ALA A 305 -8.16 -3.13 -2.90
C ALA A 305 -8.39 -4.54 -2.31
N GLN A 306 -7.89 -5.59 -2.97
CA GLN A 306 -7.91 -6.95 -2.42
C GLN A 306 -7.06 -7.10 -1.14
N PHE A 307 -6.04 -6.26 -0.96
CA PHE A 307 -5.26 -6.14 0.28
C PHE A 307 -5.85 -5.15 1.30
N GLY A 308 -7.07 -4.66 1.06
CA GLY A 308 -7.74 -3.66 1.89
C GLY A 308 -7.07 -2.27 1.87
N GLY A 309 -6.26 -1.98 0.86
CA GLY A 309 -5.55 -0.69 0.72
C GLY A 309 -6.43 0.49 0.31
N ASP A 310 -7.68 0.23 -0.06
CA ASP A 310 -8.73 1.20 -0.32
C ASP A 310 -9.41 1.71 0.98
N ARG A 311 -9.04 1.16 2.14
CA ARG A 311 -9.59 1.49 3.46
C ARG A 311 -8.49 1.80 4.47
N PHE A 312 -8.75 2.74 5.37
CA PHE A 312 -7.83 3.10 6.45
C PHE A 312 -8.56 3.14 7.78
N ARG A 313 -8.20 2.22 8.68
CA ARG A 313 -8.86 2.05 9.99
C ARG A 313 -8.16 2.77 11.15
N ARG A 314 -7.00 3.40 10.92
CA ARG A 314 -6.28 4.17 11.94
C ARG A 314 -6.57 5.67 11.77
N ILE A 315 -5.83 6.50 12.50
CA ILE A 315 -6.03 7.95 12.56
C ILE A 315 -4.73 8.65 12.16
N GLY A 316 -4.86 9.66 11.31
CA GLY A 316 -3.81 10.60 10.97
C GLY A 316 -3.01 10.23 9.72
N GLN A 317 -2.58 11.27 9.00
CA GLN A 317 -1.94 11.14 7.69
C GLN A 317 -0.61 10.38 7.75
N ARG A 318 0.16 10.53 8.84
CA ARG A 318 1.44 9.81 9.03
C ARG A 318 1.22 8.29 9.03
N ARG A 319 0.22 7.79 9.76
CA ARG A 319 -0.12 6.36 9.77
C ARG A 319 -0.74 5.91 8.46
N CYS A 320 -1.53 6.77 7.79
CA CYS A 320 -2.04 6.47 6.46
C CYS A 320 -0.88 6.29 5.46
N ARG A 321 0.12 7.18 5.49
CA ARG A 321 1.33 7.07 4.66
C ARG A 321 2.09 5.77 4.91
N PHE A 322 2.24 5.35 6.17
CA PHE A 322 2.83 4.05 6.51
C PHE A 322 2.08 2.89 5.85
N GLU A 323 0.76 2.84 6.02
CA GLU A 323 -0.07 1.75 5.50
C GLU A 323 -0.10 1.72 3.98
N THR A 324 -0.13 2.88 3.34
CA THR A 324 -0.02 2.99 1.89
C THR A 324 1.35 2.52 1.39
N ALA A 325 2.45 2.88 2.07
CA ALA A 325 3.79 2.40 1.74
C ALA A 325 3.86 0.87 1.82
N LEU A 326 3.38 0.28 2.93
CA LEU A 326 3.32 -1.16 3.12
C LEU A 326 2.45 -1.85 2.07
N THR A 327 1.32 -1.25 1.71
CA THR A 327 0.41 -1.81 0.69
C THR A 327 1.02 -1.76 -0.70
N ASN A 328 1.64 -0.64 -1.08
CA ASN A 328 2.31 -0.50 -2.37
C ASN A 328 3.54 -1.44 -2.47
N LEU A 329 4.29 -1.63 -1.37
CA LEU A 329 5.35 -2.64 -1.29
C LEU A 329 4.78 -4.04 -1.47
N THR A 330 3.73 -4.39 -0.71
CA THR A 330 3.09 -5.71 -0.79
C THR A 330 2.60 -6.00 -2.22
N TYR A 331 2.05 -4.99 -2.91
CA TYR A 331 1.72 -5.08 -4.32
C TYR A 331 2.93 -5.37 -5.20
N ASN A 332 4.03 -4.62 -5.03
CA ASN A 332 5.24 -4.84 -5.84
C ASN A 332 5.86 -6.21 -5.57
N LEU A 333 5.92 -6.67 -4.32
CA LEU A 333 6.40 -8.02 -3.96
C LEU A 333 5.55 -9.10 -4.63
N ASP A 334 4.22 -8.97 -4.57
CA ASP A 334 3.28 -9.89 -5.21
C ASP A 334 3.43 -9.88 -6.74
N ARG A 335 3.60 -8.69 -7.31
CA ARG A 335 3.80 -8.51 -8.76
C ARG A 335 5.11 -9.11 -9.22
N TYR A 336 6.18 -8.96 -8.44
CA TYR A 336 7.49 -9.54 -8.67
C TYR A 336 7.45 -11.07 -8.68
N ALA A 337 6.79 -11.67 -7.67
CA ALA A 337 6.53 -13.10 -7.64
C ALA A 337 5.77 -13.60 -8.89
N MET A 338 4.79 -12.84 -9.37
CA MET A 338 4.08 -13.18 -10.62
C MET A 338 4.93 -13.08 -11.87
N PHE A 339 5.97 -12.25 -11.89
CA PHE A 339 6.93 -12.20 -13.00
C PHE A 339 7.81 -13.46 -13.01
N HIS A 340 8.34 -13.86 -11.86
CA HIS A 340 9.17 -15.05 -11.73
C HIS A 340 8.41 -16.36 -11.93
N ALA A 341 7.12 -16.42 -11.62
CA ALA A 341 6.31 -17.62 -11.85
C ALA A 341 5.92 -17.84 -13.33
N ARG A 342 6.21 -16.89 -14.22
CA ARG A 342 5.87 -16.93 -15.66
C ARG A 342 7.08 -17.16 -16.58
N GLY A 343 8.29 -17.04 -16.04
CA GLY A 343 9.52 -17.50 -16.67
C GLY A 343 9.80 -18.92 -16.19
#